data_AF-A0A9D8L829-F1
#
_entry.id   AF-A0A9D8L829-F1
#
_cell.length_a   1.000
_cell.length_b   1.000
_cell.length_c   1.000
_cell.angle_alpha   90.00
_cell.angle_beta   90.00
_cell.angle_gamma   90.00
#
_symmetry.space_group_name_H-M   'P 1'
#
loop_
_entity.id
_entity.type
_entity.pdbx_description
1 polymer ?
#
loop_
_entity_poly.entity_id
_entity_poly.type
_entity_poly.pdbx_seq_one_letter_code
_entity_poly.pdbx_strand_id
1 'polypeptide(L)' 'MIRFDHVNIRVTDQEAVRDFLVAVVGVAVGPRPNFSFHGYWLYLNDIPVIHLAPRDHEGAVGWVNHIAFHGFDVD' A
#
# COMPACT_ATOMS: atom_id res chain seq x y z
N MET A 1 9.11 9.12 -18.63
CA MET A 1 9.28 7.66 -18.68
C MET A 1 8.36 7.05 -17.63
N ILE A 2 7.61 6.00 -17.97
CA ILE A 2 6.71 5.32 -17.03
C ILE A 2 7.56 4.60 -15.96
N ARG A 3 7.21 4.76 -14.69
CA ARG A 3 7.91 4.12 -13.55
C ARG A 3 6.90 3.57 -12.56
N PHE A 4 7.14 2.38 -12.01
CA PHE A 4 6.35 1.86 -10.90
C PHE A 4 6.33 2.86 -9.75
N ASP A 5 5.16 3.08 -9.17
CA ASP A 5 4.97 3.89 -7.99
C ASP A 5 4.68 2.98 -6.79
N HIS A 6 3.48 2.39 -6.73
CA HIS A 6 3.11 1.51 -5.63
C HIS A 6 2.03 0.48 -5.99
N VAL A 7 1.83 -0.49 -5.10
CA VAL A 7 0.64 -1.36 -5.07
C VAL A 7 -0.23 -1.01 -3.86
N ASN A 8 -1.55 -0.94 -4.04
CA ASN A 8 -2.49 -0.82 -2.94
C ASN A 8 -3.05 -2.20 -2.58
N ILE A 9 -2.96 -2.56 -1.30
CA ILE A 9 -3.45 -3.83 -0.76
C ILE A 9 -4.51 -3.55 0.30
N ARG A 10 -5.68 -4.16 0.11
CA ARG A 10 -6.87 -4.03 0.96
C ARG A 10 -7.00 -5.25 1.86
N VAL A 11 -6.88 -5.03 3.18
CA VAL A 11 -6.80 -6.13 4.16
C VAL A 11 -7.73 -5.89 5.35
N THR A 12 -8.15 -6.99 5.97
CA THR A 12 -8.98 -6.95 7.17
C THR A 12 -8.15 -6.69 8.42
N ASP A 13 -7.02 -7.39 8.57
CA ASP A 13 -6.06 -7.18 9.66
C ASP A 13 -4.82 -6.47 9.11
N GLN A 14 -4.77 -5.15 9.30
CA GLN A 14 -3.68 -4.33 8.78
C GLN A 14 -2.39 -4.48 9.58
N GLU A 15 -2.50 -4.77 10.88
CA GLU A 15 -1.34 -4.92 11.77
C GLU A 15 -0.61 -6.22 11.43
N ALA A 16 -1.35 -7.33 11.32
CA ALA A 16 -0.76 -8.63 10.98
C ALA A 16 -0.08 -8.61 9.60
N VAL A 17 -0.70 -7.97 8.61
CA VAL A 17 -0.14 -7.89 7.26
C VAL A 17 1.07 -6.95 7.21
N ARG A 18 1.01 -5.80 7.91
CA ARG A 18 2.16 -4.91 8.07
C ARG A 18 3.34 -5.68 8.67
N ASP A 19 3.14 -6.36 9.80
CA ASP A 19 4.21 -7.07 10.50
C ASP A 19 4.80 -8.20 9.65
N PHE A 20 3.96 -8.93 8.93
CA PHE A 20 4.41 -9.94 7.97
C PHE A 20 5.27 -9.34 6.86
N LEU A 21 4.82 -8.25 6.23
CA LEU A 21 5.55 -7.62 5.13
C LEU A 21 6.86 -7.01 5.60
N VAL A 22 6.88 -6.39 6.79
CA VAL A 22 8.10 -5.88 7.41
C VAL A 22 9.08 -7.03 7.68
N ALA A 23 8.62 -8.13 8.29
CA ALA A 23 9.48 -9.25 8.67
C ALA A 23 10.02 -10.04 7.47
N VAL A 24 9.21 -10.23 6.43
CA VAL A 24 9.54 -11.13 5.31
C VAL A 24 10.11 -10.38 4.11
N VAL A 25 9.56 -9.21 3.78
CA VAL A 25 10.00 -8.41 2.62
C VAL A 25 11.09 -7.41 3.01
N GLY A 26 11.16 -7.02 4.29
CA GLY A 26 12.12 -6.01 4.76
C GLY A 26 11.73 -4.58 4.43
N VAL A 27 10.45 -4.33 4.14
CA VAL A 27 9.91 -2.96 4.03
C VAL A 27 9.76 -2.32 5.41
N ALA A 28 9.74 -1.00 5.48
CA ALA A 28 9.56 -0.26 6.72
C ALA A 28 8.27 0.58 6.68
N VAL A 29 7.63 0.78 7.84
CA VAL A 29 6.54 1.76 7.96
C VAL A 29 7.14 3.15 7.81
N GLY A 30 6.53 3.99 6.96
CA GLY A 30 6.99 5.35 6.75
C GLY A 30 5.88 6.39 6.73
N PRO A 31 6.20 7.63 6.34
CA PRO A 31 5.25 8.74 6.29
C PRO A 31 4.04 8.41 5.42
N ARG A 32 2.87 8.91 5.83
CA ARG A 32 1.59 8.68 5.15
C ARG A 32 0.82 10.00 5.02
N PRO A 33 0.21 10.30 3.86
CA PRO A 33 -0.74 11.39 3.74
C PRO A 33 -1.90 11.26 4.73
N ASN A 34 -2.47 12.40 5.14
CA ASN A 34 -3.58 12.40 6.08
C ASN A 34 -4.88 11.94 5.40
N PHE A 35 -5.16 10.63 5.43
CA PHE A 35 -6.42 10.05 4.97
C PHE A 35 -7.42 9.90 6.11
N SER A 36 -8.71 9.88 5.79
CA SER A 36 -9.80 9.70 6.77
C SER A 36 -9.90 8.29 7.36
N PHE A 37 -9.12 7.33 6.84
CA PHE A 37 -9.11 5.94 7.28
C PHE A 37 -7.72 5.54 7.79
N HIS A 38 -7.68 4.55 8.69
CA HIS A 38 -6.43 3.96 9.19
C HIS A 38 -5.68 3.19 8.10
N GLY A 39 -4.36 3.21 8.12
CA GLY A 39 -3.52 2.25 7.41
C GLY A 39 -2.07 2.67 7.26
N TYR A 40 -1.33 2.00 6.38
CA TYR A 40 0.13 2.14 6.29
C TYR A 40 0.63 2.45 4.90
N TRP A 41 1.68 3.25 4.82
CA TRP A 41 2.58 3.25 3.69
C TRP A 41 3.85 2.50 4.08
N LEU A 42 4.19 1.46 3.32
CA LEU A 42 5.39 0.68 3.51
C LEU A 42 6.41 1.03 2.42
N TYR A 43 7.62 1.27 2.89
CA TYR A 43 8.72 1.82 2.12
C TYR A 43 9.79 0.77 1.93
N LEU A 44 10.35 0.73 0.72
CA LEU A 44 11.60 0.05 0.42
C LEU A 44 12.67 1.12 0.30
N ASN A 45 13.56 1.21 1.29
CA ASN A 45 14.44 2.37 1.49
C ASN A 45 13.59 3.66 1.59
N ASP A 46 13.86 4.67 0.76
CA ASP A 46 13.14 5.95 0.76
C ASP A 46 11.95 5.98 -0.21
N ILE A 47 11.59 4.84 -0.83
CA ILE A 47 10.55 4.76 -1.85
C ILE A 47 9.29 4.11 -1.26
N PRO A 48 8.12 4.78 -1.24
CA PRO A 48 6.87 4.14 -0.86
C PRO A 48 6.45 3.15 -1.95
N VAL A 49 6.26 1.88 -1.60
CA VAL A 49 5.97 0.82 -2.58
C VAL A 49 4.68 0.06 -2.30
N ILE A 50 4.18 0.06 -1.06
CA ILE A 50 2.92 -0.61 -0.68
C ILE A 50 2.06 0.35 0.14
N HIS A 51 0.83 0.57 -0.31
CA HIS A 51 -0.20 1.24 0.49
C HIS A 51 -1.15 0.17 1.05
N LEU A 52 -1.06 -0.08 2.37
CA LEU A 52 -2.03 -0.89 3.09
C LEU A 52 -3.24 -0.04 3.49
N ALA A 53 -4.42 -0.53 3.15
CA ALA A 53 -5.67 0.13 3.42
C ALA A 53 -6.73 -0.88 3.91
N PRO A 54 -7.77 -0.42 4.62
CA PRO A 54 -8.84 -1.31 5.09
C PRO A 54 -9.57 -1.88 3.89
N ARG A 55 -10.06 -3.11 4.07
CA ARG A 55 -10.93 -3.76 3.10
C ARG A 55 -12.23 -2.97 2.92
N ASP A 56 -12.69 -2.88 1.68
CA ASP A 56 -13.83 -2.04 1.32
C ASP A 56 -15.16 -2.57 1.89
N HIS A 57 -15.39 -3.88 1.80
CA HIS A 57 -16.55 -4.55 2.38
C HIS A 57 -16.29 -6.04 2.65
N GLU A 58 -17.14 -6.67 3.47
CA GLU A 58 -17.13 -8.12 3.66
C GLU A 58 -17.41 -8.84 2.33
N GLY A 59 -16.61 -9.86 2.02
CA GLY A 59 -16.77 -10.65 0.79
C GLY A 59 -16.09 -10.09 -0.48
N ALA A 60 -15.41 -8.94 -0.43
CA ALA A 60 -14.61 -8.43 -1.56
C ALA A 60 -13.56 -9.48 -2.00
N VAL A 61 -13.37 -9.76 -3.30
CA VAL A 61 -12.45 -10.81 -3.75
C VAL A 61 -11.06 -10.25 -4.00
N GLY A 62 -10.03 -10.99 -3.57
CA GLY A 62 -8.63 -10.59 -3.72
C GLY A 62 -8.20 -9.48 -2.76
N TRP A 63 -6.91 -9.16 -2.77
CA TRP A 63 -6.31 -8.17 -1.86
C TRP A 63 -5.68 -7.00 -2.60
N VAL A 64 -5.25 -7.18 -3.86
CA VAL A 64 -4.71 -6.08 -4.67
C VAL A 64 -5.86 -5.25 -5.22
N ASN A 65 -5.90 -3.97 -4.86
CA ASN A 65 -6.91 -3.04 -5.34
C ASN A 65 -6.46 -2.30 -6.62
N HIS A 66 -5.24 -1.79 -6.63
CA HIS A 66 -4.64 -1.16 -7.81
C HIS A 66 -3.11 -1.19 -7.77
N ILE A 67 -2.51 -0.94 -8.94
CA ILE A 67 -1.09 -0.69 -9.14
C ILE A 67 -0.96 0.68 -9.81
N ALA A 68 -0.14 1.55 -9.26
CA ALA A 68 0.09 2.90 -9.78
C ALA A 68 1.47 3.00 -10.46
N PHE A 69 1.53 3.86 -11.47
CA PHE A 69 2.77 4.23 -12.14
C PHE A 69 2.86 5.75 -12.25
N HIS A 70 4.04 6.31 -12.01
CA HIS A 70 4.31 7.71 -12.30
C HIS A 70 4.45 7.96 -13.81
N GLY A 71 4.17 9.19 -14.22
CA GLY A 71 4.32 9.63 -15.60
C GLY A 71 3.07 9.48 -16.46
N PHE A 72 1.91 9.24 -15.83
CA PHE A 72 0.62 9.59 -16.39
C PHE A 72 0.28 11.01 -15.92
N ASP A 73 0.67 11.99 -16.74
CA ASP A 73 0.12 13.34 -16.66
C ASP A 73 -1.18 13.30 -17.47
N VAL A 74 -2.33 13.41 -16.80
CA VAL A 74 -3.59 13.75 -17.45
C VAL A 74 -3.82 15.23 -17.18
N ASP A 75 -3.21 16.05 -18.04
CA ASP A 75 -3.88 17.31 -18.38
C ASP A 75 -5.33 17.01 -18.84
#